data_AF-A0A817APC1-F1
#
_entry.id   AF-A0A817APC1-F1
#
_cell.length_a   1.000
_cell.length_b   1.000
_cell.length_c   1.000
_cell.angle_alpha   90.00
_cell.angle_beta   90.00
_cell.angle_gamma   90.00
#
_symmetry.space_group_name_H-M   'P 1'
#
loop_
_entity.id
_entity.type
_entity.pdbx_description
1 polymer ?
#
loop_
_entity_poly.entity_id
_entity_poly.type
_entity_poly.pdbx_seq_one_letter_code
_entity_poly.pdbx_strand_id
1 'polypeptide(L)'
;MTAPLNSARRSSENMEGTASWDVIEWSKLGLTNDIFTKEDSEFLVKHGALPEERIRAVETGGCPHAAIREDISINLGSLEELSNLFKTDLLLCESGGVLCVADDLAANFSRELADYIIYIIDVSTGDKIPRKGGPGITQADLLVINKTELAAAVGADLSVMERDALRMRDGGPFVFAQVVKHGLGVEEIVNHVMNSWEQATGNKRH
;
A
#
# COMPACT_ATOMS: atom_id res chain seq x y z
N MET A 1 -12.46 7.69 2.12
CA MET A 1 -13.52 6.78 1.61
C MET A 1 -12.86 5.72 0.75
N THR A 2 -12.46 4.64 1.42
CA THR A 2 -11.64 3.53 0.95
C THR A 2 -12.49 2.48 0.23
N ALA A 3 -11.92 1.80 -0.77
CA ALA A 3 -12.57 0.64 -1.34
C ALA A 3 -12.44 -0.56 -0.42
N PRO A 4 -13.43 -1.45 -0.44
CA PRO A 4 -13.23 -2.77 0.10
C PRO A 4 -12.18 -3.52 -0.74
N LEU A 5 -11.21 -4.17 -0.09
CA LEU A 5 -10.55 -5.39 -0.61
C LEU A 5 -11.59 -6.44 -1.09
N ASN A 6 -12.84 -6.29 -0.64
CA ASN A 6 -14.02 -7.05 -1.04
C ASN A 6 -14.63 -6.72 -2.42
N SER A 7 -14.15 -5.73 -3.19
CA SER A 7 -14.67 -5.55 -4.56
C SER A 7 -14.38 -6.76 -5.46
N ALA A 8 -13.40 -7.60 -5.10
CA ALA A 8 -13.10 -8.87 -5.76
C ALA A 8 -13.89 -10.07 -5.20
N ARG A 9 -14.56 -9.95 -4.04
CA ARG A 9 -15.27 -11.08 -3.38
C ARG A 9 -16.78 -11.07 -3.58
N ARG A 10 -17.38 -9.93 -3.97
CA ARG A 10 -18.85 -9.79 -4.10
C ARG A 10 -19.44 -10.02 -5.50
N SER A 11 -18.65 -10.43 -6.48
CA SER A 11 -19.12 -10.75 -7.84
C SER A 11 -18.95 -12.23 -8.22
N SER A 12 -18.68 -13.12 -7.26
CA SER A 12 -18.47 -14.55 -7.51
C SER A 12 -19.74 -15.34 -7.90
N GLU A 13 -20.88 -14.69 -8.13
CA GLU A 13 -22.08 -15.38 -8.61
C GLU A 13 -22.38 -15.18 -10.09
N ASN A 14 -21.72 -14.28 -10.82
CA ASN A 14 -21.86 -14.17 -12.29
C ASN A 14 -20.78 -13.26 -12.88
N MET A 15 -19.62 -13.82 -13.26
CA MET A 15 -18.82 -13.32 -14.39
C MET A 15 -17.66 -14.30 -14.65
N GLU A 16 -17.70 -14.93 -15.82
CA GLU A 16 -16.58 -15.67 -16.41
C GLU A 16 -15.39 -14.72 -16.58
N GLY A 17 -14.29 -15.00 -15.86
CA GLY A 17 -13.07 -14.18 -15.88
C GLY A 17 -12.55 -13.82 -14.50
N THR A 18 -12.43 -14.79 -13.59
CA THR A 18 -11.77 -14.60 -12.30
C THR A 18 -10.26 -14.51 -12.49
N ALA A 19 -9.69 -13.31 -12.30
CA ALA A 19 -8.27 -13.20 -11.98
C ALA A 19 -8.00 -14.08 -10.75
N SER A 20 -7.09 -15.04 -10.87
CA SER A 20 -6.90 -16.09 -9.87
C SER A 20 -6.24 -15.53 -8.61
N TRP A 21 -7.07 -15.07 -7.67
CA TRP A 21 -6.67 -14.85 -6.28
C TRP A 21 -6.48 -16.17 -5.51
N ASP A 22 -6.84 -17.31 -6.13
CA ASP A 22 -6.82 -18.66 -5.54
C ASP A 22 -5.45 -19.37 -5.56
N VAL A 23 -4.36 -18.70 -5.97
CA VAL A 23 -3.03 -19.34 -6.14
C VAL A 23 -2.13 -19.16 -4.91
N ILE A 24 -2.55 -18.46 -3.85
CA ILE A 24 -1.76 -18.38 -2.61
C ILE A 24 -2.67 -18.56 -1.40
N GLU A 25 -2.43 -19.62 -0.61
CA GLU A 25 -2.93 -19.69 0.77
C GLU A 25 -2.34 -18.51 1.57
N TRP A 26 -3.13 -17.44 1.73
CA TRP A 26 -2.79 -16.30 2.57
C TRP A 26 -2.74 -16.72 4.05
N SER A 27 -1.64 -17.34 4.47
CA SER A 27 -1.33 -17.57 5.89
C SER A 27 -0.85 -16.30 6.61
N LYS A 28 -0.81 -15.14 5.95
CA LYS A 28 -0.08 -13.94 6.43
C LYS A 28 -0.85 -12.62 6.28
N LEU A 29 -1.39 -12.16 7.43
CA LEU A 29 -1.04 -10.86 8.09
C LEU A 29 -1.92 -9.60 7.98
N GLY A 30 -1.99 -8.75 9.03
CA GLY A 30 -2.26 -7.28 8.99
C GLY A 30 -1.68 -6.44 10.18
N LEU A 31 -0.99 -5.31 9.92
CA LEU A 31 -0.76 -4.24 10.91
C LEU A 31 -1.25 -2.91 10.33
N THR A 32 -2.10 -2.19 11.06
CA THR A 32 -2.58 -0.86 10.67
C THR A 32 -2.08 0.16 11.69
N ASN A 33 -1.22 1.10 11.28
CA ASN A 33 -1.00 2.28 12.11
C ASN A 33 -2.02 3.33 11.71
N ASP A 34 -2.92 3.64 12.63
CA ASP A 34 -3.77 4.81 12.55
C ASP A 34 -3.36 5.74 13.70
N ILE A 35 -3.04 6.98 13.34
CA ILE A 35 -2.40 7.95 14.22
C ILE A 35 -3.34 8.38 15.35
N PHE A 36 -4.66 8.33 15.11
CA PHE A 36 -5.64 8.92 16.04
C PHE A 36 -6.89 8.07 16.26
N THR A 37 -7.21 7.10 15.40
CA THR A 37 -8.44 6.33 15.54
C THR A 37 -8.23 4.82 15.36
N LYS A 38 -9.28 4.03 15.60
CA LYS A 38 -9.31 2.59 15.26
C LYS A 38 -10.12 2.35 13.99
N GLU A 39 -10.57 3.40 13.33
CA GLU A 39 -11.54 3.34 12.24
C GLU A 39 -11.01 2.52 11.06
N ASP A 40 -9.72 2.65 10.73
CA ASP A 40 -9.11 1.86 9.65
C ASP A 40 -9.06 0.37 10.00
N SER A 41 -8.69 0.03 11.24
CA SER A 41 -8.68 -1.36 11.71
C SER A 41 -10.10 -1.97 11.71
N GLU A 42 -11.09 -1.22 12.19
CA GLU A 42 -12.50 -1.64 12.19
C GLU A 42 -13.04 -1.79 10.77
N PHE A 43 -12.65 -0.89 9.86
CA PHE A 43 -13.00 -0.98 8.45
C PHE A 43 -12.45 -2.25 7.81
N LEU A 44 -11.19 -2.60 8.06
CA LEU A 44 -10.58 -3.81 7.53
C LEU A 44 -11.25 -5.09 8.07
N VAL A 45 -11.52 -5.14 9.37
CA VAL A 45 -12.24 -6.25 10.01
C VAL A 45 -13.63 -6.39 9.41
N LYS A 46 -14.39 -5.29 9.33
CA LYS A 46 -15.76 -5.26 8.79
C LYS A 46 -15.83 -5.72 7.34
N HIS A 47 -14.82 -5.41 6.54
CA HIS A 47 -14.74 -5.82 5.13
C HIS A 47 -14.02 -7.17 4.95
N GLY A 48 -13.72 -7.89 6.04
CA GLY A 48 -13.15 -9.23 5.97
C GLY A 48 -11.81 -9.27 5.22
N ALA A 49 -11.01 -8.20 5.35
CA ALA A 49 -9.67 -8.18 4.78
C ALA A 49 -8.83 -9.32 5.36
N LEU A 50 -8.88 -9.47 6.69
CA LEU A 50 -8.16 -10.48 7.47
C LEU A 50 -8.94 -10.81 8.76
N PRO A 51 -8.63 -11.94 9.43
CA PRO A 51 -9.07 -12.20 10.79
C PRO A 51 -8.67 -11.07 11.75
N GLU A 52 -9.57 -10.69 12.66
CA GLU A 52 -9.37 -9.57 13.60
C GLU A 52 -8.13 -9.75 14.48
N GLU A 53 -7.85 -10.98 14.92
CA GLU A 53 -6.68 -11.27 15.76
C GLU A 53 -5.35 -11.00 15.04
N ARG A 54 -5.39 -10.90 13.70
CA ARG A 54 -4.26 -10.59 12.83
C ARG A 54 -4.23 -9.14 12.38
N ILE A 55 -5.10 -8.26 12.89
CA ILE A 55 -5.05 -6.82 12.68
C ILE A 55 -4.68 -6.17 14.02
N ARG A 56 -3.73 -5.24 13.99
CA ARG A 56 -3.33 -4.45 15.17
C ARG A 56 -3.41 -2.98 14.82
N ALA A 57 -4.08 -2.23 15.66
CA ALA A 57 -4.12 -0.77 15.62
C ALA A 57 -3.01 -0.22 16.51
N VAL A 58 -2.15 0.64 15.96
CA VAL A 58 -1.09 1.33 16.71
C VAL A 58 -1.39 2.81 16.77
N GLU A 59 -1.79 3.27 17.96
CA GLU A 59 -2.03 4.68 18.23
C GLU A 59 -0.70 5.37 18.53
N THR A 60 -0.18 6.13 17.56
CA THR A 60 1.14 6.78 17.67
C THR A 60 1.12 8.07 18.50
N GLY A 61 -0.07 8.64 18.77
CA GLY A 61 -0.27 9.78 19.68
C GLY A 61 0.38 11.10 19.26
N GLY A 62 0.98 11.17 18.05
CA GLY A 62 1.82 12.29 17.59
C GLY A 62 1.84 12.47 16.08
N CYS A 63 2.96 12.99 15.52
CA CYS A 63 3.10 13.19 14.08
C CYS A 63 3.34 11.84 13.37
N PRO A 64 2.52 11.44 12.38
CA PRO A 64 2.61 10.15 11.68
C PRO A 64 4.02 9.84 11.17
N HIS A 65 4.67 10.85 10.62
CA HIS A 65 6.00 10.74 10.02
C HIS A 65 7.06 10.36 11.03
N ALA A 66 6.95 10.82 12.29
CA ALA A 66 7.90 10.48 13.33
C ALA A 66 7.78 8.98 13.68
N ALA A 67 6.57 8.46 13.79
CA ALA A 67 6.32 7.06 14.16
C ALA A 67 6.81 6.04 13.12
N ILE A 68 6.92 6.45 11.85
CA ILE A 68 7.40 5.57 10.78
C ILE A 68 8.86 5.81 10.40
N ARG A 69 9.50 6.84 10.95
CA ARG A 69 10.83 7.27 10.52
C ARG A 69 11.80 7.62 11.65
N GLU A 70 11.39 8.43 12.61
CA GLU A 70 12.26 8.96 13.67
C GLU A 70 12.26 8.07 14.92
N ASP A 71 11.07 7.63 15.35
CA ASP A 71 10.88 6.69 16.44
C ASP A 71 9.94 5.58 15.98
N ILE A 72 10.54 4.51 15.46
CA ILE A 72 9.82 3.35 14.93
C ILE A 72 9.48 2.31 16.00
N SER A 73 9.82 2.56 17.26
CA SER A 73 9.82 1.55 18.32
C SER A 73 8.44 0.91 18.54
N ILE A 74 7.37 1.71 18.51
CA ILE A 74 6.00 1.23 18.74
C ILE A 74 5.55 0.33 17.58
N ASN A 75 5.87 0.72 16.34
CA ASN A 75 5.53 -0.04 15.15
C ASN A 75 6.34 -1.33 15.08
N LEU A 76 7.65 -1.24 15.30
CA LEU A 76 8.55 -2.39 15.29
C LEU A 76 8.16 -3.41 16.36
N GLY A 77 7.88 -2.97 17.59
CA GLY A 77 7.41 -3.87 18.66
C GLY A 77 6.11 -4.59 18.30
N SER A 78 5.15 -3.87 17.71
CA SER A 78 3.88 -4.46 17.26
C SER A 78 4.07 -5.47 16.12
N LEU A 79 4.97 -5.18 15.18
CA LEU A 79 5.35 -6.09 14.10
C LEU A 79 6.03 -7.36 14.63
N GLU A 80 6.95 -7.21 15.59
CA GLU A 80 7.65 -8.34 16.23
C GLU A 80 6.68 -9.24 17.00
N GLU A 81 5.74 -8.66 17.75
CA GLU A 81 4.70 -9.42 18.45
C GLU A 81 3.85 -10.24 17.48
N LEU A 82 3.35 -9.62 16.39
CA LEU A 82 2.58 -10.31 15.37
C LEU A 82 3.37 -11.42 14.68
N SER A 83 4.62 -11.13 14.34
CA SER A 83 5.54 -12.10 13.74
C SER A 83 5.73 -13.31 14.63
N ASN A 84 5.93 -13.08 15.94
CA ASN A 84 6.14 -14.14 16.91
C ASN A 84 4.89 -14.99 17.15
N LEU A 85 3.73 -14.36 17.25
CA LEU A 85 2.44 -15.01 17.49
C LEU A 85 1.99 -15.88 16.31
N PHE A 86 2.19 -15.40 15.08
CA PHE A 86 1.59 -16.02 13.90
C PHE A 86 2.60 -16.61 12.89
N LYS A 87 3.91 -16.52 13.15
CA LYS A 87 5.00 -17.05 12.30
C LYS A 87 4.85 -16.61 10.84
N THR A 88 4.92 -15.30 10.64
CA THR A 88 4.51 -14.63 9.40
C THR A 88 5.68 -14.44 8.43
N ASP A 89 5.47 -14.63 7.12
CA ASP A 89 6.50 -14.37 6.09
C ASP A 89 6.45 -12.96 5.50
N LEU A 90 5.30 -12.26 5.61
CA LEU A 90 5.13 -10.92 5.04
C LEU A 90 4.34 -10.05 6.00
N LEU A 91 4.93 -8.92 6.40
CA LEU A 91 4.31 -7.89 7.22
C LEU A 91 3.90 -6.65 6.39
N LEU A 92 2.67 -6.17 6.52
CA LEU A 92 2.16 -4.95 5.90
C LEU A 92 2.00 -3.92 7.01
N CYS A 93 2.67 -2.79 6.87
CA CYS A 93 2.62 -1.68 7.79
C CYS A 93 2.07 -0.45 7.07
N GLU A 94 0.93 0.05 7.53
CA GLU A 94 0.29 1.24 6.98
C GLU A 94 0.68 2.50 7.77
N SER A 95 0.69 3.67 7.14
CA SER A 95 0.79 4.96 7.80
C SER A 95 -0.48 5.78 7.55
N GLY A 96 -1.44 5.77 8.48
CA GLY A 96 -2.57 6.72 8.50
C GLY A 96 -3.52 6.71 7.30
N GLY A 97 -3.89 5.53 6.79
CA GLY A 97 -4.84 5.37 5.69
C GLY A 97 -4.22 4.69 4.48
N VAL A 98 -4.61 3.42 4.26
CA VAL A 98 -4.30 2.48 3.17
C VAL A 98 -2.82 2.40 2.78
N LEU A 99 -2.19 1.22 2.91
CA LEU A 99 -0.94 0.79 2.25
C LEU A 99 -0.17 1.93 1.55
N CYS A 100 0.52 2.76 2.34
CA CYS A 100 1.28 3.94 1.92
C CYS A 100 0.51 5.01 1.11
N VAL A 101 -0.61 5.55 1.59
CA VAL A 101 -1.03 6.90 1.17
C VAL A 101 -0.36 7.91 2.09
N ALA A 102 0.59 8.66 1.55
CA ALA A 102 1.11 9.81 2.26
C ALA A 102 0.35 11.06 1.82
N ASP A 103 -0.35 11.67 2.76
CA ASP A 103 -0.92 13.01 2.62
C ASP A 103 0.16 14.11 2.61
N ASP A 104 1.43 13.75 2.85
CA ASP A 104 2.59 14.65 2.81
C ASP A 104 3.72 14.06 1.95
N LEU A 105 4.20 14.85 0.98
CA LEU A 105 5.31 14.50 0.08
C LEU A 105 6.63 14.24 0.82
N ALA A 106 6.75 14.68 2.08
CA ALA A 106 7.90 14.45 2.93
C ALA A 106 7.88 13.09 3.67
N ALA A 107 6.74 12.39 3.67
CA ALA A 107 6.59 11.11 4.33
C ALA A 107 7.41 10.02 3.64
N ASN A 108 8.23 9.30 4.40
CA ASN A 108 8.82 8.05 3.94
C ASN A 108 9.13 7.17 5.15
N PHE A 109 8.99 5.86 4.99
CA PHE A 109 9.34 4.90 6.05
C PHE A 109 10.86 4.86 6.26
N SER A 110 11.28 4.64 7.51
CA SER A 110 12.65 4.23 7.79
C SER A 110 12.91 2.86 7.14
N ARG A 111 14.09 2.70 6.55
CA ARG A 111 14.56 1.41 6.04
C ARG A 111 14.82 0.40 7.18
N GLU A 112 14.86 0.85 8.43
CA GLU A 112 14.90 -0.03 9.60
C GLU A 112 13.51 -0.60 9.95
N LEU A 113 12.43 0.00 9.45
CA LEU A 113 11.05 -0.44 9.68
C LEU A 113 10.47 -1.21 8.49
N ALA A 114 10.83 -0.83 7.26
CA ALA A 114 10.28 -1.42 6.05
C ALA A 114 11.38 -1.86 5.06
N ASP A 115 11.37 -3.15 4.73
CA ASP A 115 12.23 -3.74 3.69
C ASP A 115 11.81 -3.30 2.28
N TYR A 116 10.50 -3.12 2.07
CA TYR A 116 9.90 -2.72 0.80
C TYR A 116 8.87 -1.62 1.03
N ILE A 117 9.00 -0.51 0.31
CA ILE A 117 8.18 0.69 0.45
C ILE A 117 7.40 0.91 -0.83
N ILE A 118 6.08 0.84 -0.71
CA ILE A 118 5.16 1.34 -1.73
C ILE A 118 4.88 2.80 -1.39
N TYR A 119 4.61 3.66 -2.36
CA TYR A 119 4.16 5.02 -2.12
C TYR A 119 3.01 5.32 -3.06
N ILE A 120 1.85 5.68 -2.51
CA ILE A 120 0.62 5.86 -3.27
C ILE A 120 0.28 7.35 -3.31
N ILE A 121 0.16 7.87 -4.54
CA ILE A 121 -0.39 9.19 -4.81
C ILE A 121 -1.68 9.06 -5.60
N ASP A 122 -2.47 10.13 -5.61
CA ASP A 122 -3.76 10.16 -6.29
C ASP A 122 -3.79 11.19 -7.41
N VAL A 123 -4.41 10.85 -8.54
CA VAL A 123 -4.58 11.77 -9.66
C VAL A 123 -5.41 13.00 -9.28
N SER A 124 -6.35 12.88 -8.33
CA SER A 124 -7.19 14.00 -7.88
C SER A 124 -6.39 15.13 -7.22
N THR A 125 -5.19 14.84 -6.71
CA THR A 125 -4.26 15.83 -6.14
C THR A 125 -3.52 16.65 -7.23
N GLY A 126 -3.64 16.26 -8.49
CA GLY A 126 -3.17 16.99 -9.67
C GLY A 126 -1.96 16.35 -10.37
N ASP A 127 -1.81 16.65 -11.66
CA ASP A 127 -0.75 16.11 -12.53
C ASP A 127 0.68 16.51 -12.14
N LYS A 128 0.81 17.56 -11.32
CA LYS A 128 2.09 18.11 -10.86
C LYS A 128 2.70 17.38 -9.68
N ILE A 129 2.00 16.42 -9.09
CA ILE A 129 2.47 15.73 -7.89
C ILE A 129 3.78 14.98 -8.12
N PRO A 130 3.95 14.17 -9.19
CA PRO A 130 5.22 13.50 -9.48
C PRO A 130 6.43 14.45 -9.48
N ARG A 131 6.38 15.58 -10.20
CA ARG A 131 7.49 16.56 -10.28
C ARG A 131 7.78 17.33 -8.99
N LYS A 132 6.88 17.32 -8.00
CA LYS A 132 7.21 17.88 -6.68
C LYS A 132 8.27 17.04 -5.96
N GLY A 133 8.41 15.77 -6.31
CA GLY A 133 9.37 14.86 -5.70
C GLY A 133 9.07 14.60 -4.23
N GLY A 134 10.12 14.60 -3.42
CA GLY A 134 10.05 14.15 -2.03
C GLY A 134 10.47 12.68 -1.90
N PRO A 135 10.91 12.27 -0.71
CA PRO A 135 11.49 10.94 -0.49
C PRO A 135 10.52 9.80 -0.83
N GLY A 136 9.21 9.98 -0.64
CA GLY A 136 8.23 8.98 -1.07
C GLY A 136 8.21 8.77 -2.58
N ILE A 137 8.27 9.85 -3.37
CA ILE A 137 8.27 9.74 -4.83
C ILE A 137 9.61 9.24 -5.35
N THR A 138 10.74 9.67 -4.78
CA THR A 138 12.06 9.37 -5.34
C THR A 138 12.72 8.12 -4.78
N GLN A 139 12.41 7.72 -3.54
CA GLN A 139 13.13 6.65 -2.81
C GLN A 139 12.27 5.41 -2.50
N ALA A 140 10.95 5.47 -2.68
CA ALA A 140 10.11 4.29 -2.53
C ALA A 140 10.43 3.26 -3.62
N ASP A 141 10.33 1.98 -3.27
CA ASP A 141 10.63 0.89 -4.19
C ASP A 141 9.56 0.76 -5.28
N LEU A 142 8.32 1.16 -5.00
CA LEU A 142 7.23 1.25 -5.97
C LEU A 142 6.40 2.53 -5.76
N LEU A 143 6.17 3.29 -6.82
CA LEU A 143 5.20 4.40 -6.82
C LEU A 143 3.87 3.91 -7.44
N VAL A 144 2.74 4.12 -6.77
CA VAL A 144 1.41 3.87 -7.32
C VAL A 144 0.72 5.21 -7.56
N ILE A 145 0.23 5.42 -8.77
CA ILE A 145 -0.56 6.59 -9.14
C ILE A 145 -2.01 6.12 -9.31
N ASN A 146 -2.81 6.28 -8.26
CA ASN A 146 -4.15 5.73 -8.16
C ASN A 146 -5.24 6.71 -8.62
N LYS A 147 -6.45 6.18 -8.84
CA LYS A 147 -7.64 6.89 -9.30
C LYS A 147 -7.48 7.55 -10.68
N THR A 148 -6.80 6.86 -11.60
CA THR A 148 -6.57 7.38 -12.96
C THR A 148 -7.86 7.67 -13.75
N GLU A 149 -8.98 7.05 -13.38
CA GLU A 149 -10.29 7.35 -13.94
C GLU A 149 -10.75 8.80 -13.67
N LEU A 150 -10.18 9.47 -12.67
CA LEU A 150 -10.53 10.85 -12.33
C LEU A 150 -9.78 11.89 -13.15
N ALA A 151 -8.78 11.49 -13.95
CA ALA A 151 -7.91 12.41 -14.69
C ALA A 151 -8.69 13.47 -15.48
N ALA A 152 -9.68 13.04 -16.26
CA ALA A 152 -10.52 13.95 -17.05
C ALA A 152 -11.37 14.89 -16.17
N ALA A 153 -11.84 14.42 -15.01
CA ALA A 153 -12.68 15.21 -14.11
C ALA A 153 -11.88 16.32 -13.39
N VAL A 154 -10.59 16.08 -13.12
CA VAL A 154 -9.71 17.05 -12.44
C VAL A 154 -8.77 17.81 -13.39
N GLY A 155 -8.87 17.56 -14.70
CA GLY A 155 -8.01 18.18 -15.71
C GLY A 155 -6.54 17.75 -15.61
N ALA A 156 -6.26 16.55 -15.11
CA ALA A 156 -4.92 16.00 -15.00
C ALA A 156 -4.52 15.24 -16.28
N ASP A 157 -3.27 15.39 -16.70
CA ASP A 157 -2.69 14.68 -17.83
C ASP A 157 -1.82 13.52 -17.34
N LEU A 158 -2.24 12.29 -17.64
CA LEU A 158 -1.52 11.08 -17.23
C LEU A 158 -0.15 10.95 -17.91
N SER A 159 0.01 11.42 -19.15
CA SER A 159 1.30 11.39 -19.84
C SER A 159 2.29 12.35 -19.19
N VAL A 160 1.81 13.48 -18.65
CA VAL A 160 2.64 14.39 -17.83
C VAL A 160 3.05 13.72 -16.52
N MET A 161 2.13 13.04 -15.86
CA MET A 161 2.43 12.31 -14.62
C MET A 161 3.44 11.19 -14.82
N GLU A 162 3.29 10.39 -15.89
CA GLU A 162 4.22 9.33 -16.27
C GLU A 162 5.62 9.87 -16.52
N ARG A 163 5.75 10.88 -17.38
CA ARG A 163 7.04 11.50 -17.71
C ARG A 163 7.75 12.00 -16.46
N ASP A 164 7.01 12.65 -15.57
CA ASP A 164 7.57 13.23 -14.36
C ASP A 164 7.88 12.17 -13.29
N ALA A 165 7.07 11.12 -13.17
CA ALA A 165 7.36 9.98 -12.30
C ALA A 165 8.65 9.27 -12.73
N LEU A 166 8.78 8.95 -14.02
CA LEU A 166 9.99 8.35 -14.58
C LEU A 166 11.22 9.23 -14.35
N ARG A 167 11.08 10.55 -14.56
CA ARG A 167 12.18 11.50 -14.33
C ARG A 167 12.60 11.56 -12.86
N MET A 168 11.65 11.66 -11.94
CA MET A 168 11.95 11.83 -10.51
C MET A 168 12.45 10.54 -9.86
N ARG A 169 12.21 9.38 -10.48
CA ARG A 169 12.59 8.06 -10.00
C ARG A 169 13.80 7.47 -10.73
N ASP A 170 14.47 8.25 -11.59
CA ASP A 170 15.57 7.77 -12.44
C ASP A 170 15.21 6.49 -13.24
N GLY A 171 13.96 6.43 -13.73
CA GLY A 171 13.41 5.26 -14.43
C GLY A 171 12.92 4.12 -13.52
N GLY A 172 12.86 4.33 -12.21
CA GLY A 172 12.34 3.38 -11.23
C GLY A 172 10.85 3.04 -11.45
N PRO A 173 10.40 1.89 -10.93
CA PRO A 173 9.08 1.34 -11.26
C PRO A 173 7.95 2.19 -10.67
N PHE A 174 6.86 2.30 -11.43
CA PHE A 174 5.61 2.88 -10.97
C PHE A 174 4.43 2.19 -11.68
N VAL A 175 3.24 2.26 -11.09
CA VAL A 175 2.02 1.64 -11.62
C VAL A 175 0.87 2.66 -11.63
N PHE A 176 0.18 2.76 -12.75
CA PHE A 176 -1.12 3.43 -12.82
C PHE A 176 -2.23 2.49 -12.35
N ALA A 177 -3.09 2.96 -11.44
CA ALA A 177 -4.10 2.10 -10.84
C ALA A 177 -5.49 2.74 -10.77
N GLN A 178 -6.50 1.87 -10.67
CA GLN A 178 -7.91 2.19 -10.40
C GLN A 178 -8.45 1.19 -9.38
N VAL A 179 -7.72 1.06 -8.26
CA VAL A 179 -7.86 -0.06 -7.30
C VAL A 179 -9.30 -0.25 -6.84
N VAL A 180 -9.96 0.86 -6.50
CA VAL A 180 -11.30 0.87 -5.90
C VAL A 180 -12.39 0.47 -6.87
N LYS A 181 -12.38 1.09 -8.04
CA LYS A 181 -13.53 1.14 -8.94
C LYS A 181 -13.47 0.06 -10.01
N HIS A 182 -12.27 -0.28 -10.46
CA HIS A 182 -12.07 -1.17 -11.60
C HIS A 182 -11.05 -2.29 -11.32
N GLY A 183 -10.34 -2.26 -10.20
CA GLY A 183 -9.33 -3.26 -9.85
C GLY A 183 -8.07 -3.22 -10.73
N LEU A 184 -7.93 -2.21 -11.60
CA LEU A 184 -6.79 -2.09 -12.51
C LEU A 184 -5.50 -1.73 -11.75
N GLY A 185 -4.39 -2.34 -12.17
CA GLY A 185 -3.05 -2.16 -11.58
C GLY A 185 -2.79 -2.99 -10.31
N VAL A 186 -3.82 -3.64 -9.74
CA VAL A 186 -3.67 -4.42 -8.50
C VAL A 186 -2.76 -5.64 -8.70
N GLU A 187 -2.95 -6.39 -9.78
CA GLU A 187 -2.12 -7.56 -10.10
C GLU A 187 -0.64 -7.16 -10.28
N GLU A 188 -0.39 -6.05 -10.96
CA GLU A 188 0.96 -5.52 -11.18
C GLU A 188 1.63 -5.12 -9.86
N ILE A 189 0.90 -4.44 -8.97
CA ILE A 189 1.37 -4.08 -7.63
C ILE A 189 1.72 -5.35 -6.83
N VAL A 190 0.83 -6.36 -6.83
CA VAL A 190 1.08 -7.63 -6.14
C VAL A 190 2.33 -8.31 -6.71
N ASN A 191 2.50 -8.33 -8.03
CA ASN A 191 3.67 -8.92 -8.66
C ASN A 191 4.97 -8.20 -8.26
N HIS A 192 4.96 -6.87 -8.14
CA HIS A 192 6.11 -6.13 -7.63
C HIS A 192 6.50 -6.55 -6.20
N VAL A 193 5.52 -6.64 -5.30
CA VAL A 193 5.74 -7.06 -3.89
C VAL A 193 6.26 -8.49 -3.83
N MET A 194 5.61 -9.41 -4.55
CA MET A 194 5.99 -10.82 -4.53
C MET A 194 7.39 -11.03 -5.13
N ASN A 195 7.71 -10.36 -6.24
CA ASN A 195 9.04 -10.44 -6.84
C ASN A 195 10.13 -9.92 -5.88
N SER A 196 9.83 -8.88 -5.10
CA SER A 196 10.75 -8.38 -4.07
C SER A 196 10.92 -9.39 -2.93
N TRP A 197 9.82 -10.00 -2.49
CA TRP A 197 9.84 -11.02 -1.43
C TRP A 197 10.63 -12.27 -1.85
N GLU A 198 10.45 -12.75 -3.08
CA GLU A 198 11.20 -13.89 -3.62
C GLU A 198 12.71 -13.58 -3.69
N GLN A 199 13.07 -12.38 -4.13
CA GLN A 199 14.47 -11.95 -4.18
C GLN A 199 15.10 -11.87 -2.78
N ALA A 200 14.35 -11.37 -1.79
CA ALA A 200 14.83 -11.23 -0.42
C ALA A 200 14.96 -12.58 0.31
N THR A 201 14.04 -13.52 0.06
CA THR A 201 13.99 -14.81 0.78
C THR A 201 14.64 -15.97 0.04
N GLY A 202 14.85 -15.86 -1.27
CA GLY A 202 15.29 -16.96 -2.13
C GLY A 202 14.20 -18.02 -2.39
N ASN A 203 12.99 -17.84 -1.87
CA ASN A 203 11.86 -18.73 -2.10
C ASN A 203 11.21 -18.43 -3.47
N LYS A 204 10.55 -19.42 -4.06
CA LYS A 204 9.75 -19.25 -5.29
C LYS A 204 8.27 -19.47 -5.01
N ARG A 205 7.42 -18.68 -5.65
CA ARG A 205 5.98 -18.92 -5.72
C ARG A 205 5.75 -20.25 -6.47
N HIS A 206 5.00 -21.16 -5.85
CA HIS A 206 4.56 -22.42 -6.45
C HIS A 206 3.17 -22.25 -7.06
#